data_AF-A0A6A9SAU8-F1
#
_entry.id   AF-A0A6A9SAU8-F1
#
_cell.length_a   1.000
_cell.length_b   1.000
_cell.length_c   1.000
_cell.angle_alpha   90.00
_cell.angle_beta   90.00
_cell.angle_gamma   90.00
#
_symmetry.space_group_name_H-M   'P 1'
#
loop_
_entity.id
_entity.type
_entity.pdbx_description
1 polymer ?
#
loop_
_entity_poly.entity_id
_entity_poly.type
_entity_poly.pdbx_seq_one_letter_code
_entity_poly.pdbx_strand_id
1 'polypeptide(L)'
;MDNPPETKRSNTSDVFHGEVVPDPYQWLENEDEEVHHWVKKQNSYTDSVLSTDTREFLKEQPEFSTNIPDPGTITPTKTDTTNYDVGRVKTTQI
;
A
#
# COMPACT_ATOMS: atom_id res chain seq x y z
N MET A 1 -5.22 -20.75 9.37
CA MET A 1 -5.48 -19.35 9.00
C MET A 1 -6.51 -18.84 9.97
N ASP A 2 -6.21 -17.75 10.65
CA ASP A 2 -7.17 -17.10 11.54
C ASP A 2 -8.35 -16.57 10.72
N ASN A 3 -9.52 -16.46 11.35
CA ASN A 3 -10.67 -15.83 10.70
C ASN A 3 -10.44 -14.32 10.58
N PRO A 4 -11.00 -13.66 9.55
CA PRO A 4 -10.94 -12.21 9.45
C PRO A 4 -11.56 -11.54 10.69
N PRO A 5 -11.10 -10.34 11.07
CA PRO A 5 -11.67 -9.57 12.16
C PRO A 5 -13.18 -9.39 11.96
N GLU A 6 -13.95 -9.57 13.03
CA GLU A 6 -15.40 -9.36 13.00
C GLU A 6 -15.74 -7.93 12.58
N THR A 7 -16.80 -7.80 11.78
CA THR A 7 -17.33 -6.52 11.30
C THR A 7 -18.74 -6.35 11.83
N LYS A 8 -18.97 -5.23 12.52
CA LYS A 8 -20.28 -4.83 13.03
C LYS A 8 -21.28 -4.71 11.88
N ARG A 9 -22.51 -5.17 12.13
CA ARG A 9 -23.67 -4.96 11.27
C ARG A 9 -24.64 -4.01 11.95
N SER A 10 -25.15 -3.02 11.22
CA SER A 10 -26.28 -2.18 11.64
C SER A 10 -27.57 -2.64 10.95
N ASN A 11 -28.71 -2.17 11.45
CA ASN A 11 -30.02 -2.40 10.81
C ASN A 11 -30.39 -1.22 9.91
N THR A 12 -29.46 -0.77 9.06
CA THR A 12 -29.70 0.33 8.13
C THR A 12 -30.30 -0.20 6.83
N SER A 13 -31.20 0.56 6.21
CA SER A 13 -31.86 0.19 4.96
C SER A 13 -32.34 1.42 4.21
N ASP A 14 -32.31 1.36 2.89
CA ASP A 14 -32.85 2.37 1.99
C ASP A 14 -34.03 1.83 1.17
N VAL A 15 -34.78 2.73 0.52
CA VAL A 15 -35.92 2.37 -0.33
C VAL A 15 -35.66 2.80 -1.77
N PHE A 16 -35.58 1.83 -2.68
CA PHE A 16 -35.42 2.05 -4.11
C PHE A 16 -36.65 1.56 -4.86
N HIS A 17 -37.34 2.44 -5.57
CA HIS A 17 -38.55 2.10 -6.35
C HIS A 17 -39.64 1.36 -5.56
N GLY A 18 -39.76 1.63 -4.25
CA GLY A 18 -40.71 0.97 -3.36
C GLY A 18 -40.21 -0.34 -2.74
N GLU A 19 -39.00 -0.79 -3.06
CA GLU A 19 -38.35 -1.96 -2.47
C GLU A 19 -37.39 -1.55 -1.34
N VAL A 20 -37.44 -2.26 -0.21
CA VAL A 20 -36.52 -2.04 0.92
C VAL A 20 -35.23 -2.82 0.68
N VAL A 21 -34.09 -2.13 0.69
CA VAL A 21 -32.76 -2.70 0.48
C VAL A 21 -31.93 -2.51 1.75
N PRO A 22 -31.62 -3.58 2.51
CA PRO A 22 -30.77 -3.48 3.70
C PRO A 22 -29.31 -3.21 3.32
N ASP A 23 -28.70 -2.25 4.02
CA ASP A 23 -27.26 -2.00 3.97
C ASP A 23 -26.68 -2.04 5.39
N PRO A 24 -26.31 -3.23 5.88
CA PRO A 24 -25.80 -3.39 7.25
C PRO A 24 -24.40 -2.81 7.46
N TYR A 25 -23.74 -2.30 6.41
CA TYR A 25 -22.37 -1.78 6.46
C TYR A 25 -22.27 -0.32 6.04
N GLN A 26 -23.38 0.39 5.87
CA GLN A 26 -23.40 1.81 5.51
C GLN A 26 -22.50 2.69 6.42
N TRP A 27 -22.31 2.29 7.68
CA TRP A 27 -21.42 3.01 8.61
C TRP A 27 -19.95 3.05 8.14
N LEU A 28 -19.51 2.12 7.28
CA LEU A 28 -18.17 2.13 6.67
C LEU A 28 -17.98 3.24 5.62
N GLU A 29 -19.04 3.93 5.21
CA GLU A 29 -18.97 5.06 4.27
C GLU A 29 -18.50 6.36 4.94
N ASN A 30 -18.43 6.39 6.27
CA ASN A 30 -17.95 7.53 7.03
C ASN A 30 -16.41 7.58 7.11
N GLU A 31 -15.88 8.73 7.56
CA GLU A 31 -14.46 8.92 7.86
C GLU A 31 -14.21 9.12 9.37
N ASP A 32 -14.98 8.41 10.21
CA ASP A 32 -14.91 8.54 11.67
C ASP A 32 -13.96 7.53 12.33
N GLU A 33 -13.79 7.67 13.66
CA GLU A 33 -12.89 6.81 14.44
C GLU A 33 -13.29 5.32 14.40
N GLU A 34 -14.59 5.00 14.25
CA GLU A 34 -15.07 3.62 14.16
C GLU A 34 -14.55 2.98 12.87
N VAL A 35 -14.65 3.71 11.75
CA VAL A 35 -14.13 3.27 10.45
C VAL A 35 -12.61 3.17 10.46
N HIS A 36 -11.91 4.17 11.01
CA HIS A 36 -10.45 4.12 11.12
C HIS A 36 -9.96 2.91 11.94
N HIS A 37 -10.64 2.58 13.03
CA HIS A 37 -10.30 1.40 13.84
C HIS A 37 -10.55 0.09 13.08
N TRP A 38 -11.65 0.00 12.33
CA TRP A 38 -11.93 -1.15 11.49
C TRP A 38 -10.88 -1.33 10.40
N VAL A 39 -10.52 -0.25 9.69
CA VAL A 39 -9.45 -0.26 8.67
C VAL A 39 -8.14 -0.77 9.27
N LYS A 40 -7.75 -0.27 10.45
CA LYS A 40 -6.53 -0.72 11.12
C LYS A 40 -6.54 -2.22 11.43
N LYS A 41 -7.67 -2.75 11.91
CA LYS A 41 -7.82 -4.19 12.18
C LYS A 41 -7.71 -5.03 10.91
N GLN A 42 -8.38 -4.61 9.83
CA GLN A 42 -8.35 -5.34 8.55
C GLN A 42 -6.97 -5.28 7.89
N ASN A 43 -6.29 -4.13 7.94
CA ASN A 43 -4.92 -4.00 7.46
C ASN A 43 -3.97 -4.91 8.24
N SER A 44 -4.08 -4.93 9.58
CA SER A 44 -3.24 -5.80 10.42
C SER A 44 -3.45 -7.29 10.13
N TYR A 45 -4.70 -7.69 9.88
CA TYR A 45 -5.01 -9.06 9.45
C TYR A 45 -4.47 -9.36 8.05
N THR A 46 -4.60 -8.44 7.11
CA THR A 46 -4.06 -8.61 5.75
C THR A 46 -2.53 -8.73 5.79
N ASP A 47 -1.86 -7.89 6.58
CA ASP A 47 -0.42 -7.96 6.79
C ASP A 47 0.02 -9.32 7.36
N SER A 48 -0.76 -9.90 8.29
CA SER A 48 -0.44 -11.22 8.84
C SER A 48 -0.62 -12.33 7.81
N VAL A 49 -1.66 -12.26 6.98
CA VAL A 49 -1.90 -13.22 5.89
C VAL A 49 -0.81 -13.13 4.81
N LEU A 50 -0.34 -11.91 4.51
CA LEU A 50 0.69 -11.66 3.49
C LEU A 50 2.13 -11.78 4.01
N SER A 51 2.33 -12.01 5.31
CA SER A 51 3.65 -12.17 5.94
C SER A 51 4.30 -13.50 5.53
N THR A 52 4.75 -13.55 4.27
CA THR A 52 5.31 -14.72 3.61
C THR A 52 6.70 -14.43 3.08
N ASP A 53 7.53 -15.45 2.95
CA ASP A 53 8.88 -15.32 2.39
C ASP A 53 8.85 -14.76 0.96
N THR A 54 7.81 -15.08 0.18
CA THR A 54 7.61 -14.52 -1.16
C THR A 54 7.42 -13.00 -1.12
N ARG A 55 6.70 -12.46 -0.13
CA ARG A 55 6.54 -11.01 0.03
C ARG A 55 7.87 -10.34 0.33
N GLU A 56 8.69 -10.92 1.20
CA GLU A 56 10.00 -10.35 1.51
C GLU A 56 10.95 -10.44 0.32
N PHE A 57 10.97 -11.57 -0.40
CA PHE A 57 11.73 -11.70 -1.65
C PHE A 57 11.37 -10.63 -2.68
N LEU A 58 10.06 -10.38 -2.89
CA LEU A 58 9.59 -9.40 -3.87
C LEU A 58 9.96 -7.95 -3.51
N LYS A 59 10.03 -7.59 -2.22
CA LYS A 59 10.46 -6.25 -1.79
C LYS A 59 11.92 -5.94 -2.16
N GLU A 60 12.76 -6.97 -2.27
CA GLU A 60 14.17 -6.84 -2.62
C GLU A 60 14.39 -6.77 -4.14
N GLN A 61 13.38 -7.08 -4.95
CA GLN A 61 13.54 -7.13 -6.40
C GLN A 61 13.56 -5.71 -7.02
N PRO A 62 14.54 -5.41 -7.91
CA PRO A 62 14.72 -4.07 -8.50
C PRO A 62 13.51 -3.54 -9.25
N GLU A 63 12.73 -4.41 -9.90
CA GLU A 63 11.53 -4.03 -10.66
C GLU A 63 10.34 -3.63 -9.77
N PHE A 64 10.36 -4.02 -8.49
CA PHE A 64 9.38 -3.62 -7.48
C PHE A 64 9.86 -2.47 -6.60
N SER A 65 11.17 -2.16 -6.64
CA SER A 65 11.74 -0.99 -6.00
C SER A 65 11.52 0.24 -6.89
N THR A 66 10.74 1.23 -6.42
CA THR A 66 10.58 2.51 -7.13
C THR A 66 11.82 3.41 -6.99
N ASN A 67 13.02 2.86 -7.14
CA ASN A 67 14.26 3.63 -7.32
C ASN A 67 14.28 4.26 -8.73
N ILE A 68 13.21 4.95 -9.11
CA ILE A 68 13.30 5.99 -10.13
C ILE A 68 13.95 7.17 -9.40
N PRO A 69 15.21 7.54 -9.72
CA PRO A 69 15.80 8.71 -9.12
C PRO A 69 14.89 9.92 -9.40
N ASP A 70 14.47 10.60 -8.33
CA ASP A 70 13.88 11.93 -8.45
C ASP A 70 14.90 12.79 -9.20
N PRO A 71 14.61 13.30 -10.42
CA PRO A 71 15.56 14.10 -11.18
C PRO A 71 15.98 15.39 -10.46
N GLY A 72 15.37 15.72 -9.31
CA GLY A 72 15.71 16.87 -8.47
C GLY A 72 16.56 16.59 -7.22
N THR A 73 16.75 15.34 -6.80
CA THR A 73 17.44 15.04 -5.52
C THR A 73 18.69 14.18 -5.75
N ILE A 74 19.84 14.85 -5.91
CA ILE A 74 21.15 14.18 -5.80
C ILE A 74 21.43 13.81 -4.33
N THR A 75 20.90 12.69 -3.86
CA THR A 75 21.37 12.11 -2.60
C THR A 75 22.60 11.25 -2.91
N PRO A 76 23.83 11.64 -2.49
CA PRO A 76 24.98 10.79 -2.68
C PRO A 76 24.83 9.53 -1.81
N THR A 77 24.64 8.38 -2.45
CA THR A 77 24.65 7.06 -1.81
C THR A 77 26.03 6.82 -1.20
N LYS A 78 26.09 6.48 0.08
CA LYS A 78 27.31 6.01 0.74
C LYS A 78 27.72 4.65 0.15
N THR A 79 28.90 4.63 -0.46
CA THR A 79 29.60 3.43 -0.95
C THR A 79 29.95 2.51 0.20
N ASP A 80 29.79 1.21 -0.01
CA ASP A 80 30.86 0.31 0.36
C ASP A 80 31.31 -0.47 -0.89
N THR A 81 32.59 -0.27 -1.22
CA THR A 81 33.49 -1.07 -2.07
C THR A 81 32.82 -1.88 -3.19
N THR A 82 32.73 -1.42 -4.44
CA THR A 82 33.83 -1.04 -5.32
C THR A 82 33.31 -0.29 -6.56
N ASN A 83 33.83 0.91 -6.80
CA ASN A 83 33.77 1.72 -8.03
C ASN A 83 32.42 2.37 -8.42
N TYR A 84 32.42 3.71 -8.45
CA TYR A 84 31.45 4.50 -9.24
C TYR A 84 32.09 4.83 -10.58
N ASP A 85 31.50 4.34 -11.67
CA ASP A 85 31.78 4.89 -13.00
C ASP A 85 30.78 6.02 -13.26
N VAL A 86 31.26 7.27 -13.18
CA VAL A 86 30.49 8.42 -13.65
C VAL A 86 30.94 8.66 -15.08
N GLY A 87 30.25 8.01 -16.02
CA GLY A 87 30.47 8.16 -17.46
C GLY A 87 30.33 9.61 -17.89
N ARG A 88 31.46 10.32 -17.98
CA ARG A 88 31.51 11.68 -18.51
C ARG A 88 31.50 11.60 -20.03
N VAL A 89 30.33 11.70 -20.65
CA VAL A 89 30.24 11.90 -22.11
C VAL A 89 30.92 13.22 -22.47
N LYS A 90 32.07 13.15 -23.15
CA LYS A 90 32.70 14.32 -23.77
C LYS A 90 31.99 14.61 -25.09
N THR A 91 31.13 15.62 -25.11
CA THR A 91 30.64 16.19 -26.37
C THR A 91 31.74 17.07 -26.97
N THR A 92 32.42 16.56 -28.00
CA THR A 92 33.25 17.37 -28.91
C THR A 92 32.31 18.06 -29.89
N GLN A 93 32.32 19.38 -29.93
CA GLN A 93 31.69 20.17 -31.00
C GLN A 93 32.63 20.21 -32.21
N ILE A 94 32.06 20.07 -33.41
CA ILE A 94 32.61 20.52 -34.69
C ILE A 94 31.75 21.67 -35.20
#